data_AF-A0A813I1I1-F1
#
_entry.id   AF-A0A813I1I1-F1
#
_cell.length_a   1.000
_cell.length_b   1.000
_cell.length_c   1.000
_cell.angle_alpha   90.00
_cell.angle_beta   90.00
_cell.angle_gamma   90.00
#
_symmetry.space_group_name_H-M   'P 1'
#
loop_
_entity.id
_entity.type
_entity.pdbx_description
1 polymer ?
#
loop_
_entity_poly.entity_id
_entity_poly.type
_entity_poly.pdbx_seq_one_letter_code
_entity_poly.pdbx_strand_id
1 'polypeptide(L)'
;AMLPHRPSLRQRGSLRLNGVADPGYCPRLPEPYTGSKAKQVLTLKDVPTPEALAEMLHLNGLDTSTWGQGNTKEVSKFWKEMKLDEAGLEIWERPDGQLAIVRVTHVLRAKVTSEECHGRDIWLFNTWQQYGDGRKRTRNGLLSEKLTISEMPLQAHLHEVCQRAVTEEEMQRVVDAECHIGPGNPAPQYDTSYTCPLQVVREVFVDHTVEIEESKSYPGLKTVYHLYTVDIICTGLPTVNFNTLEFEHADEGGPRGLKYIHAWVWLKWPTIQRYLLEGSDMKERMVKGSFKCSSELEDWLSQFDLGLEEWGVGDNDNEPVSELFKEVEEEKAQLELWGRQDGVPLLMRVVHVLQVMVKSATTVGDKFIFQESKQRNDGRLQPVNRLLAKKLDTTRLPFDGAFFMKATREAIKEQLAYTADVHFQLSPDKLPRQEDYQPANITTNSVEFCDHRFDLGDSPSFKGITTMYHLYTVHALCHGLPTQDFASLNFSGSKVDASVWRWVTWQHTLDILHARAGQLLERDKTRTELLASARSAGAQSLEQCRKAVERMSKKSKDPDLQMLQNFLNNIEKQVISPLELVEKLPDLTTVSAAERLPPCMVSALADKKLVTDDFLDE
;
A
#
# COMPACT_ATOMS: atom_id res chain seq x y z
N ALA A 1 5.23 -64.99 5.14
CA ALA A 1 5.70 -64.02 6.15
C ALA A 1 6.42 -62.89 5.42
N MET A 2 5.68 -61.85 5.04
CA MET A 2 6.23 -60.59 4.51
C MET A 2 5.35 -59.46 5.05
N LEU A 3 6.02 -58.51 5.69
CA LEU A 3 5.44 -57.35 6.37
C LEU A 3 4.99 -56.29 5.35
N PRO A 4 3.92 -55.52 5.63
CA PRO A 4 3.42 -54.50 4.71
C PRO A 4 4.23 -53.19 4.81
N HIS A 5 4.47 -52.59 3.64
CA HIS A 5 5.01 -51.25 3.45
C HIS A 5 4.16 -50.18 4.15
N ARG A 6 4.80 -49.38 5.00
CA ARG A 6 4.27 -48.09 5.47
C ARG A 6 4.47 -47.04 4.37
N PRO A 7 3.45 -46.26 3.98
CA PRO A 7 3.66 -45.10 3.13
C PRO A 7 4.33 -43.99 3.96
N SER A 8 5.31 -43.35 3.33
CA SER A 8 6.05 -42.20 3.86
C SER A 8 5.08 -41.05 4.16
N LEU A 9 4.94 -40.71 5.44
CA LEU A 9 4.51 -39.39 5.87
C LEU A 9 5.49 -38.37 5.26
N ARG A 10 5.05 -37.67 4.21
CA ARG A 10 5.64 -36.37 3.86
C ARG A 10 5.53 -35.53 5.11
N GLN A 11 6.67 -35.22 5.71
CA GLN A 11 6.80 -34.18 6.72
C GLN A 11 6.08 -32.95 6.18
N ARG A 12 4.99 -32.57 6.86
CA ARG A 12 4.45 -31.22 6.75
C ARG A 12 5.63 -30.31 7.07
N GLY A 13 6.08 -29.55 6.08
CA GLY A 13 7.00 -28.46 6.30
C GLY A 13 6.43 -27.65 7.45
N SER A 14 7.23 -27.49 8.49
CA SER A 14 7.03 -26.49 9.51
C SER A 14 6.89 -25.15 8.79
N LEU A 15 5.66 -24.72 8.53
CA LEU A 15 5.35 -23.32 8.33
C LEU A 15 5.85 -22.64 9.59
N ARG A 16 7.06 -22.07 9.51
CA ARG A 16 7.46 -21.03 10.44
C ARG A 16 6.33 -20.00 10.36
N LEU A 17 5.69 -19.74 11.48
CA LEU A 17 4.88 -18.54 11.64
C LEU A 17 5.86 -17.38 11.48
N ASN A 18 6.08 -16.95 10.23
CA ASN A 18 6.92 -15.82 9.84
C ASN A 18 6.24 -14.52 10.32
N GLY A 19 6.22 -14.30 11.64
CA GLY A 19 5.49 -13.19 12.24
C GLY A 19 5.30 -13.29 13.76
N VAL A 20 5.76 -14.35 14.42
CA VAL A 20 5.95 -14.27 15.87
C VAL A 20 7.16 -13.36 16.08
N ALA A 21 6.90 -12.10 16.44
CA ALA A 21 7.91 -11.18 16.92
C ALA A 21 8.79 -11.95 17.90
N ASP A 22 10.06 -12.15 17.55
CA ASP A 22 11.06 -12.76 18.41
C ASP A 22 10.95 -12.05 19.77
N PRO A 23 10.97 -12.72 20.93
CA PRO A 23 10.95 -12.07 22.25
C PRO A 23 12.05 -11.01 22.49
N GLY A 24 12.87 -10.66 21.48
CA GLY A 24 13.76 -9.50 21.42
C GLY A 24 13.41 -8.42 20.38
N TYR A 25 12.29 -8.49 19.67
CA TYR A 25 11.88 -7.44 18.73
C TYR A 25 11.47 -6.19 19.51
N CYS A 26 12.35 -5.18 19.48
CA CYS A 26 12.07 -3.86 20.01
C CYS A 26 11.92 -2.93 18.81
N PRO A 27 10.71 -2.41 18.53
CA PRO A 27 10.50 -1.50 17.41
C PRO A 27 11.44 -0.30 17.54
N ARG A 28 12.02 0.14 16.42
CA ARG A 28 12.92 1.30 16.44
C ARG A 28 12.08 2.55 16.71
N LEU A 29 12.44 3.26 17.77
CA LEU A 29 11.83 4.55 18.09
C LEU A 29 12.34 5.62 17.12
N PRO A 30 11.49 6.60 16.73
CA PRO A 30 11.93 7.72 15.91
C PRO A 30 12.88 8.64 16.68
N GLU A 31 13.71 9.41 15.98
CA GLU A 31 14.52 10.47 16.61
C GLU A 31 13.62 11.52 17.30
N PRO A 32 14.04 12.10 18.44
CA PRO A 32 15.30 11.89 19.15
C PRO A 32 15.22 10.78 20.22
N TYR A 33 14.29 9.84 20.07
CA TYR A 33 14.03 8.75 21.01
C TYR A 33 14.70 7.43 20.61
N THR A 34 15.34 7.34 19.45
CA THR A 34 16.11 6.16 19.03
C THR A 34 17.06 5.70 20.14
N GLY A 35 16.89 4.48 20.63
CA GLY A 35 17.72 3.93 21.72
C GLY A 35 17.35 4.37 23.13
N SER A 36 16.26 5.13 23.32
CA SER A 36 15.71 5.45 24.64
C SER A 36 15.27 4.17 25.36
N LYS A 37 15.30 4.22 26.71
CA LYS A 37 14.87 3.10 27.56
C LYS A 37 13.86 3.58 28.59
N ALA A 38 12.78 2.82 28.75
CA ALA A 38 11.85 3.04 29.86
C ALA A 38 12.56 2.81 31.20
N LYS A 39 12.69 3.86 32.01
CA LYS A 39 13.27 3.78 33.36
C LYS A 39 12.24 3.45 34.42
N GLN A 40 11.04 4.01 34.28
CA GLN A 40 9.98 3.86 35.26
C GLN A 40 8.63 3.79 34.55
N VAL A 41 7.79 2.85 34.97
CA VAL A 41 6.37 2.77 34.60
C VAL A 41 5.57 3.20 35.82
N LEU A 42 4.75 4.24 35.67
CA LEU A 42 3.95 4.78 36.76
C LEU A 42 2.59 4.10 36.82
N THR A 43 2.18 3.74 38.03
CA THR A 43 0.93 3.04 38.31
C THR A 43 -0.01 3.90 39.15
N LEU A 44 -1.25 3.46 39.32
CA LEU A 44 -2.20 4.12 40.24
C LEU A 44 -1.72 4.12 41.71
N LYS A 45 -0.74 3.29 42.09
CA LYS A 45 -0.14 3.37 43.42
C LYS A 45 0.77 4.59 43.56
N ASP A 46 1.44 4.97 42.47
CA ASP A 46 2.35 6.11 42.43
C ASP A 46 1.56 7.44 42.27
N VAL A 47 0.44 7.39 41.54
CA VAL A 47 -0.46 8.54 41.31
C VAL A 47 -1.91 8.19 41.68
N PRO A 48 -2.24 8.09 42.99
CA PRO A 48 -3.54 7.59 43.46
C PRO A 48 -4.72 8.52 43.18
N THR A 49 -4.47 9.80 42.86
CA THR A 49 -5.50 10.79 42.53
C THR A 49 -5.09 11.64 41.33
N PRO A 50 -6.03 12.34 40.66
CA PRO A 50 -5.71 13.31 39.61
C PRO A 50 -4.74 14.41 40.06
N GLU A 51 -4.81 14.86 41.31
CA GLU A 51 -3.93 15.89 41.88
C GLU A 51 -2.50 15.36 42.02
N ALA A 52 -2.33 14.12 42.48
CA ALA A 52 -1.03 13.46 42.55
C ALA A 52 -0.41 13.26 41.16
N LEU A 53 -1.24 12.96 40.15
CA LEU A 53 -0.80 12.91 38.76
C LEU A 53 -0.33 14.28 38.27
N ALA A 54 -1.07 15.35 38.54
CA ALA A 54 -0.70 16.72 38.16
C ALA A 54 0.64 17.14 38.81
N GLU A 55 0.82 16.86 40.10
CA GLU A 55 2.07 17.14 40.82
C GLU A 55 3.25 16.36 40.21
N MET A 56 3.06 15.07 39.91
CA MET A 56 4.09 14.24 39.30
C MET A 56 4.48 14.75 37.90
N LEU A 57 3.51 15.13 37.07
CA LEU A 57 3.76 15.74 35.75
C LEU A 57 4.55 17.05 35.89
N HIS A 58 4.18 17.90 36.84
CA HIS A 58 4.87 19.17 37.12
C HIS A 58 6.31 18.97 37.59
N LEU A 59 6.56 18.01 38.49
CA LEU A 59 7.90 17.65 38.95
C LEU A 59 8.81 17.16 37.81
N ASN A 60 8.22 16.59 36.75
CA ASN A 60 8.93 16.18 35.54
C ASN A 60 8.94 17.27 34.45
N GLY A 61 8.66 18.52 34.81
CA GLY A 61 8.78 19.68 33.93
C GLY A 61 7.60 19.90 32.97
N LEU A 62 6.47 19.23 33.18
CA LEU A 62 5.28 19.39 32.34
C LEU A 62 4.24 20.30 33.00
N ASP A 63 3.92 21.43 32.35
CA ASP A 63 2.86 22.33 32.80
C ASP A 63 1.47 21.86 32.31
N THR A 64 0.59 21.51 33.25
CA THR A 64 -0.79 21.08 32.96
C THR A 64 -1.82 22.21 33.12
N SER A 65 -1.40 23.46 33.36
CA SER A 65 -2.31 24.59 33.65
C SER A 65 -3.29 24.91 32.51
N THR A 66 -2.93 24.54 31.28
CA THR A 66 -3.74 24.74 30.06
C THR A 66 -4.68 23.58 29.76
N TRP A 67 -4.55 22.46 30.46
CA TRP A 67 -5.38 21.27 30.26
C TRP A 67 -6.81 21.50 30.73
N GLY A 68 -7.80 21.07 29.94
CA GLY A 68 -9.22 21.35 30.17
C GLY A 68 -9.72 22.65 29.54
N GLN A 69 -8.85 23.38 28.83
CA GLN A 69 -9.23 24.57 28.05
C GLN A 69 -9.47 24.21 26.58
N GLY A 70 -10.51 24.78 25.98
CA GLY A 70 -10.86 24.56 24.56
C GLY A 70 -11.18 23.09 24.26
N ASN A 71 -10.41 22.48 23.36
CA ASN A 71 -10.56 21.08 22.95
C ASN A 71 -9.62 20.11 23.70
N THR A 72 -8.90 20.59 24.73
CA THR A 72 -7.99 19.76 25.52
C THR A 72 -8.72 19.05 26.66
N LYS A 73 -8.17 17.94 27.13
CA LYS A 73 -8.71 17.16 28.25
C LYS A 73 -8.04 17.57 29.55
N GLU A 74 -8.78 17.50 30.65
CA GLU A 74 -8.25 17.73 32.01
C GLU A 74 -7.34 16.59 32.49
N VAL A 75 -6.52 16.84 33.51
CA VAL A 75 -5.71 15.80 34.19
C VAL A 75 -6.59 14.66 34.73
N SER A 76 -7.80 14.98 35.21
CA SER A 76 -8.79 14.01 35.68
C SER A 76 -9.17 12.97 34.62
N LYS A 77 -9.20 13.38 33.34
CA LYS A 77 -9.47 12.49 32.20
C LYS A 77 -8.27 11.60 31.91
N PHE A 78 -7.04 12.13 31.96
CA PHE A 78 -5.85 11.30 31.77
C PHE A 78 -5.71 10.25 32.88
N TRP A 79 -5.92 10.67 34.13
CA TRP A 79 -5.95 9.74 35.27
C TRP A 79 -7.04 8.66 35.11
N LYS A 80 -8.21 9.02 34.57
CA LYS A 80 -9.27 8.05 34.23
C LYS A 80 -8.82 7.07 33.14
N GLU A 81 -8.12 7.52 32.10
CA GLU A 81 -7.55 6.64 31.07
C GLU A 81 -6.54 5.65 31.68
N MET A 82 -5.68 6.08 32.60
CA MET A 82 -4.79 5.17 33.36
C MET A 82 -5.57 4.20 34.23
N LYS A 83 -6.65 4.67 34.87
CA LYS A 83 -7.50 3.83 35.73
C LYS A 83 -8.25 2.74 34.96
N LEU A 84 -8.69 3.07 33.75
CA LEU A 84 -9.34 2.15 32.82
C LEU A 84 -8.35 1.35 31.98
N ASP A 85 -7.05 1.48 32.28
CA ASP A 85 -5.98 0.75 31.61
C ASP A 85 -5.88 1.05 30.11
N GLU A 86 -6.43 2.17 29.65
CA GLU A 86 -6.42 2.58 28.25
C GLU A 86 -5.16 3.38 27.87
N ALA A 87 -4.40 3.85 28.86
CA ALA A 87 -3.15 4.58 28.63
C ALA A 87 -2.16 4.37 29.77
N GLY A 88 -0.90 4.17 29.41
CA GLY A 88 0.23 4.10 30.35
C GLY A 88 0.88 5.45 30.54
N LEU A 89 1.69 5.57 31.59
CA LEU A 89 2.55 6.71 31.83
C LEU A 89 3.95 6.22 32.21
N GLU A 90 4.94 6.60 31.41
CA GLU A 90 6.30 6.12 31.56
C GLU A 90 7.29 7.29 31.60
N ILE A 91 8.42 7.07 32.24
CA ILE A 91 9.58 7.97 32.22
C ILE A 91 10.68 7.25 31.48
N TRP A 92 11.09 7.84 30.35
CA TRP A 92 12.14 7.30 29.49
C TRP A 92 13.44 8.06 29.70
N GLU A 93 14.57 7.36 29.70
CA GLU A 93 15.89 7.96 29.57
C GLU A 93 16.30 7.95 28.09
N ARG A 94 16.52 9.13 27.53
CA ARG A 94 17.01 9.34 26.16
C ARG A 94 18.52 9.06 26.08
N PRO A 95 19.08 8.83 24.87
CA PRO A 95 20.52 8.58 24.71
C PRO A 95 21.42 9.71 25.22
N ASP A 96 20.91 10.94 25.28
CA ASP A 96 21.59 12.12 25.82
C ASP A 96 21.53 12.22 27.36
N GLY A 97 20.89 11.25 28.02
CA GLY A 97 20.68 11.20 29.48
C GLY A 97 19.51 12.03 29.99
N GLN A 98 18.78 12.73 29.11
CA GLN A 98 17.58 13.48 29.51
C GLN A 98 16.41 12.52 29.80
N LEU A 99 15.62 12.85 30.81
CA LEU A 99 14.38 12.15 31.10
C LEU A 99 13.24 12.76 30.28
N ALA A 100 12.39 11.91 29.73
CA ALA A 100 11.17 12.29 29.03
C ALA A 100 9.98 11.56 29.64
N ILE A 101 8.96 12.31 30.02
CA ILE A 101 7.68 11.74 30.45
C ILE A 101 6.80 11.50 29.22
N VAL A 102 6.30 10.27 29.07
CA VAL A 102 5.55 9.85 27.89
C VAL A 102 4.27 9.13 28.28
N ARG A 103 3.18 9.47 27.59
CA ARG A 103 1.92 8.72 27.63
C ARG A 103 2.01 7.57 26.65
N VAL A 104 1.74 6.34 27.07
CA VAL A 104 1.77 5.17 26.19
C VAL A 104 0.33 4.79 25.81
N THR A 105 0.07 4.50 24.55
CA THR A 105 -1.24 4.04 24.08
C THR A 105 -1.06 2.95 23.05
N HIS A 106 -1.87 1.90 23.16
CA HIS A 106 -1.89 0.78 22.23
C HIS A 106 -3.12 0.90 21.33
N VAL A 107 -2.95 0.71 20.02
CA VAL A 107 -4.01 0.85 19.03
C VAL A 107 -3.92 -0.30 18.03
N LEU A 108 -5.03 -1.00 17.84
CA LEU A 108 -5.23 -1.95 16.75
C LEU A 108 -5.58 -1.17 15.48
N ARG A 109 -4.89 -1.46 14.38
CA ARG A 109 -5.23 -1.06 13.01
C ARG A 109 -5.64 -2.32 12.25
N ALA A 110 -6.90 -2.43 11.88
CA ALA A 110 -7.41 -3.63 11.26
C ALA A 110 -7.67 -3.44 9.77
N LYS A 111 -7.00 -4.25 8.95
CA LYS A 111 -7.36 -4.48 7.55
C LYS A 111 -8.45 -5.56 7.53
N VAL A 112 -9.72 -5.14 7.47
CA VAL A 112 -10.85 -6.08 7.51
C VAL A 112 -11.18 -6.56 6.11
N THR A 113 -11.36 -7.87 5.93
CA THR A 113 -11.72 -8.47 4.64
C THR A 113 -12.51 -9.77 4.78
N SER A 114 -13.02 -10.29 3.68
CA SER A 114 -13.53 -11.67 3.59
C SER A 114 -12.42 -12.60 3.10
N GLU A 115 -12.55 -13.91 3.33
CA GLU A 115 -11.55 -14.89 2.86
C GLU A 115 -11.31 -14.79 1.34
N GLU A 116 -12.37 -14.52 0.57
CA GLU A 116 -12.31 -14.39 -0.88
C GLU A 116 -11.66 -13.07 -1.34
N CYS A 117 -11.93 -11.97 -0.63
CA CYS A 117 -11.34 -10.66 -0.93
C CYS A 117 -9.86 -10.61 -0.52
N HIS A 118 -9.46 -11.29 0.56
CA HIS A 118 -8.09 -11.38 1.05
C HIS A 118 -7.13 -11.87 -0.04
N GLY A 119 -7.47 -12.97 -0.74
CA GLY A 119 -6.64 -13.53 -1.82
C GLY A 119 -6.51 -12.63 -3.06
N ARG A 120 -7.29 -11.55 -3.14
CA ARG A 120 -7.30 -10.56 -4.22
C ARG A 120 -6.80 -9.19 -3.78
N ASP A 121 -6.31 -9.10 -2.53
CA ASP A 121 -5.82 -7.87 -1.93
C ASP A 121 -6.88 -6.76 -1.91
N ILE A 122 -8.13 -7.14 -1.59
CA ILE A 122 -9.28 -6.25 -1.46
C ILE A 122 -9.68 -6.18 0.02
N TRP A 123 -9.87 -4.96 0.52
CA TRP A 123 -10.07 -4.66 1.94
C TRP A 123 -11.17 -3.62 2.14
N LEU A 124 -11.76 -3.60 3.33
CA LEU A 124 -12.70 -2.56 3.72
C LEU A 124 -11.99 -1.26 4.07
N PHE A 125 -12.52 -0.16 3.56
CA PHE A 125 -12.04 1.19 3.84
C PHE A 125 -13.18 2.08 4.33
N ASN A 126 -12.97 2.77 5.45
CA ASN A 126 -13.96 3.66 6.04
C ASN A 126 -13.85 5.05 5.40
N THR A 127 -14.79 5.40 4.54
CA THR A 127 -14.75 6.67 3.79
C THR A 127 -15.26 7.84 4.63
N TRP A 128 -16.39 7.66 5.31
CA TRP A 128 -17.01 8.70 6.13
C TRP A 128 -17.68 8.11 7.36
N GLN A 129 -17.87 8.98 8.35
CA GLN A 129 -18.64 8.70 9.55
C GLN A 129 -19.73 9.74 9.77
N GLN A 130 -20.86 9.32 10.32
CA GLN A 130 -21.93 10.20 10.79
C GLN A 130 -22.15 10.01 12.29
N TYR A 131 -22.13 11.09 13.05
CA TYR A 131 -22.43 11.09 14.49
C TYR A 131 -23.91 10.83 14.71
N GLY A 132 -24.29 10.35 15.91
CA GLY A 132 -25.71 10.20 16.30
C GLY A 132 -26.56 11.47 16.20
N ASP A 133 -25.94 12.66 16.18
CA ASP A 133 -26.59 13.94 15.96
C ASP A 133 -26.76 14.33 14.47
N GLY A 134 -26.32 13.48 13.55
CA GLY A 134 -26.43 13.67 12.10
C GLY A 134 -25.26 14.41 11.46
N ARG A 135 -24.30 14.98 12.20
CA ARG A 135 -23.09 15.58 11.61
C ARG A 135 -22.27 14.51 10.88
N LYS A 136 -21.73 14.85 9.70
CA LYS A 136 -20.86 13.96 8.92
C LYS A 136 -19.41 14.45 8.96
N ARG A 137 -18.46 13.52 8.96
CA ARG A 137 -17.03 13.78 8.75
C ARG A 137 -16.43 12.77 7.78
N THR A 138 -15.46 13.21 6.99
CA THR A 138 -14.59 12.29 6.25
C THR A 138 -13.70 11.55 7.26
N ARG A 139 -13.57 10.23 7.11
CA ARG A 139 -12.63 9.42 7.91
C ARG A 139 -11.44 9.00 7.06
N ASN A 140 -11.68 8.39 5.90
CA ASN A 140 -10.65 7.85 5.01
C ASN A 140 -9.61 7.03 5.78
N GLY A 141 -10.05 6.04 6.56
CA GLY A 141 -9.17 5.26 7.44
C GLY A 141 -9.54 3.78 7.50
N LEU A 142 -8.64 3.00 8.08
CA LEU A 142 -8.91 1.61 8.46
C LEU A 142 -9.79 1.55 9.71
N LEU A 143 -10.26 0.36 10.06
CA LEU A 143 -10.82 0.11 11.38
C LEU A 143 -9.70 0.31 12.41
N SER A 144 -9.94 1.14 13.41
CA SER A 144 -8.96 1.48 14.43
C SER A 144 -9.61 1.29 15.80
N GLU A 145 -8.99 0.52 16.69
CA GLU A 145 -9.55 0.30 18.03
C GLU A 145 -8.49 0.55 19.10
N LYS A 146 -8.88 1.25 20.17
CA LYS A 146 -7.97 1.52 21.29
C LYS A 146 -7.86 0.26 22.15
N LEU A 147 -6.64 -0.11 22.49
CA LEU A 147 -6.35 -1.28 23.32
C LEU A 147 -6.05 -0.87 24.75
N THR A 148 -6.28 -1.81 25.65
CA THR A 148 -5.90 -1.72 27.06
C THR A 148 -4.50 -2.30 27.27
N ILE A 149 -3.80 -1.88 28.32
CA ILE A 149 -2.44 -2.37 28.62
C ILE A 149 -2.48 -3.85 29.05
N SER A 150 -3.55 -4.28 29.69
CA SER A 150 -3.80 -5.67 30.12
C SER A 150 -4.03 -6.63 28.97
N GLU A 151 -4.33 -6.14 27.76
CA GLU A 151 -4.34 -6.93 26.53
C GLU A 151 -2.93 -7.18 25.97
N MET A 152 -1.86 -6.67 26.61
CA MET A 152 -0.48 -6.85 26.14
C MET A 152 0.21 -8.06 26.80
N PRO A 153 0.99 -8.87 26.05
CA PRO A 153 1.27 -8.72 24.61
C PRO A 153 0.06 -9.11 23.75
N LEU A 154 -0.25 -8.29 22.73
CA LEU A 154 -1.44 -8.43 21.88
C LEU A 154 -1.62 -9.83 21.32
N GLN A 155 -0.54 -10.54 20.99
CA GLN A 155 -0.58 -11.88 20.42
C GLN A 155 -1.28 -12.90 21.33
N ALA A 156 -1.24 -12.71 22.66
CA ALA A 156 -1.93 -13.58 23.61
C ALA A 156 -3.46 -13.35 23.63
N HIS A 157 -3.91 -12.19 23.14
CA HIS A 157 -5.30 -11.75 23.16
C HIS A 157 -5.85 -11.43 21.76
N LEU A 158 -5.09 -11.77 20.70
CA LEU A 158 -5.31 -11.25 19.35
C LEU A 158 -6.71 -11.54 18.83
N HIS A 159 -7.17 -12.78 18.96
CA HIS A 159 -8.49 -13.18 18.47
C HIS A 159 -9.63 -12.47 19.21
N GLU A 160 -9.55 -12.39 20.54
CA GLU A 160 -10.56 -11.72 21.38
C GLU A 160 -10.63 -10.22 21.07
N VAL A 161 -9.48 -9.57 20.93
CA VAL A 161 -9.36 -8.16 20.55
C VAL A 161 -9.93 -7.91 19.15
N CYS A 162 -9.57 -8.74 18.17
CA CYS A 162 -10.09 -8.63 16.80
C CYS A 162 -11.61 -8.84 16.75
N GLN A 163 -12.12 -9.83 17.51
CA GLN A 163 -13.54 -10.10 17.59
C GLN A 163 -14.30 -8.93 18.23
N ARG A 164 -13.81 -8.38 19.34
CA ARG A 164 -14.38 -7.20 20.01
C ARG A 164 -14.39 -5.99 19.09
N ALA A 165 -13.25 -5.67 18.49
CA ALA A 165 -13.10 -4.51 17.59
C ALA A 165 -14.09 -4.55 16.41
N VAL A 166 -14.32 -5.72 15.82
CA VAL A 166 -15.29 -5.89 14.73
C VAL A 166 -16.73 -5.94 15.28
N THR A 167 -17.03 -6.87 16.17
CA THR A 167 -18.43 -7.24 16.47
C THR A 167 -19.05 -6.49 17.64
N GLU A 168 -18.23 -5.95 18.54
CA GLU A 168 -18.69 -5.28 19.77
C GLU A 168 -18.45 -3.77 19.75
N GLU A 169 -17.61 -3.26 18.84
CA GLU A 169 -17.32 -1.83 18.72
C GLU A 169 -17.77 -1.29 17.35
N GLU A 170 -16.89 -1.29 16.35
CA GLU A 170 -17.06 -0.53 15.10
C GLU A 170 -18.13 -1.11 14.15
N MET A 171 -18.43 -2.42 14.25
CA MET A 171 -19.38 -3.11 13.37
C MET A 171 -20.48 -3.87 14.13
N GLN A 172 -20.93 -3.33 15.27
CA GLN A 172 -22.00 -3.92 16.11
C GLN A 172 -23.26 -4.28 15.31
N ARG A 173 -23.64 -3.46 14.31
CA ARG A 173 -24.77 -3.76 13.43
C ARG A 173 -24.49 -3.38 11.97
N VAL A 174 -24.63 -4.36 11.09
CA VAL A 174 -24.52 -4.19 9.63
C VAL A 174 -25.86 -3.71 9.07
N VAL A 175 -25.82 -2.66 8.25
CA VAL A 175 -26.98 -2.07 7.57
C VAL A 175 -26.64 -1.75 6.11
N ASP A 176 -27.67 -1.46 5.32
CA ASP A 176 -27.50 -1.06 3.92
C ASP A 176 -26.69 0.25 3.78
N ALA A 177 -25.99 0.41 2.66
CA ALA A 177 -25.19 1.59 2.34
C ALA A 177 -26.00 2.91 2.30
N GLU A 178 -27.31 2.83 2.07
CA GLU A 178 -28.22 3.98 2.06
C GLU A 178 -28.53 4.52 3.47
N CYS A 179 -28.18 3.79 4.53
CA CYS A 179 -28.48 4.19 5.91
C CYS A 179 -27.75 5.48 6.30
N HIS A 180 -28.52 6.53 6.62
CA HIS A 180 -28.01 7.81 7.11
C HIS A 180 -29.05 8.51 8.00
N ILE A 181 -28.58 9.44 8.84
CA ILE A 181 -29.42 10.33 9.65
C ILE A 181 -29.68 11.61 8.83
N GLY A 182 -30.94 12.06 8.80
CA GLY A 182 -31.33 13.26 8.07
C GLY A 182 -32.80 13.64 8.27
N PRO A 183 -33.30 14.68 7.60
CA PRO A 183 -34.72 15.04 7.64
C PRO A 183 -35.59 13.85 7.22
N GLY A 184 -36.42 13.35 8.13
CA GLY A 184 -37.27 12.17 7.92
C GLY A 184 -36.63 10.81 8.24
N ASN A 185 -35.32 10.77 8.51
CA ASN A 185 -34.57 9.56 8.85
C ASN A 185 -33.97 9.72 10.27
N PRO A 186 -34.69 9.34 11.34
CA PRO A 186 -34.17 9.45 12.70
C PRO A 186 -33.00 8.48 12.95
N ALA A 187 -32.19 8.75 13.98
CA ALA A 187 -31.13 7.85 14.40
C ALA A 187 -31.70 6.45 14.74
N PRO A 188 -31.15 5.37 14.15
CA PRO A 188 -31.50 4.01 14.53
C PRO A 188 -31.37 3.78 16.05
N GLN A 189 -32.37 3.15 16.64
CA GLN A 189 -32.31 2.74 18.06
C GLN A 189 -31.51 1.44 18.20
N TYR A 190 -30.87 1.27 19.35
CA TYR A 190 -30.20 0.03 19.72
C TYR A 190 -31.21 -1.11 19.81
N ASP A 191 -30.97 -2.18 19.06
CA ASP A 191 -31.83 -3.36 19.02
C ASP A 191 -31.14 -4.51 19.75
N THR A 192 -31.63 -4.83 20.94
CA THR A 192 -31.09 -5.93 21.78
C THR A 192 -31.32 -7.32 21.20
N SER A 193 -32.23 -7.45 20.23
CA SER A 193 -32.51 -8.72 19.54
C SER A 193 -31.63 -8.94 18.30
N TYR A 194 -30.93 -7.89 17.85
CA TYR A 194 -30.04 -7.97 16.71
C TYR A 194 -28.83 -8.87 17.04
N THR A 195 -28.61 -9.87 16.20
CA THR A 195 -27.40 -10.72 16.26
C THR A 195 -26.48 -10.31 15.12
N CYS A 196 -25.27 -9.85 15.44
CA CYS A 196 -24.30 -9.47 14.42
C CYS A 196 -23.92 -10.70 13.57
N PRO A 197 -24.07 -10.64 12.24
CA PRO A 197 -23.76 -11.78 11.37
C PRO A 197 -22.26 -11.97 11.17
N LEU A 198 -21.44 -11.01 11.60
CA LEU A 198 -20.00 -11.01 11.40
C LEU A 198 -19.33 -11.97 12.39
N GLN A 199 -18.40 -12.77 11.89
CA GLN A 199 -17.55 -13.63 12.72
C GLN A 199 -16.11 -13.52 12.22
N VAL A 200 -15.17 -13.25 13.12
CA VAL A 200 -13.75 -13.32 12.83
C VAL A 200 -13.36 -14.79 12.73
N VAL A 201 -12.86 -15.20 11.56
CA VAL A 201 -12.48 -16.60 11.30
C VAL A 201 -10.98 -16.82 11.27
N ARG A 202 -10.22 -15.76 10.98
CA ARG A 202 -8.76 -15.77 10.98
C ARG A 202 -8.25 -14.36 11.18
N GLU A 203 -7.09 -14.29 11.84
CA GLU A 203 -6.33 -13.08 12.03
C GLU A 203 -4.87 -13.32 11.62
N VAL A 204 -4.25 -12.33 10.99
CA VAL A 204 -2.82 -12.35 10.66
C VAL A 204 -2.21 -11.08 11.22
N PHE A 205 -1.31 -11.24 12.19
CA PHE A 205 -0.52 -10.11 12.67
C PHE A 205 0.44 -9.68 11.57
N VAL A 206 0.33 -8.42 11.14
CA VAL A 206 1.04 -7.88 9.98
C VAL A 206 2.29 -7.15 10.44
N ASP A 207 2.12 -6.12 11.26
CA ASP A 207 3.23 -5.29 11.73
C ASP A 207 2.95 -4.67 13.10
N HIS A 208 4.02 -4.14 13.70
CA HIS A 208 3.98 -3.30 14.88
C HIS A 208 4.93 -2.13 14.70
N THR A 209 4.36 -0.94 14.60
CA THR A 209 5.10 0.31 14.49
C THR A 209 4.89 1.18 15.72
N VAL A 210 5.88 2.00 16.04
CA VAL A 210 5.79 2.97 17.15
C VAL A 210 5.89 4.38 16.61
N GLU A 211 4.90 5.20 16.94
CA GLU A 211 4.90 6.62 16.60
C GLU A 211 4.97 7.46 17.88
N ILE A 212 5.71 8.56 17.85
CA ILE A 212 5.82 9.48 18.98
C ILE A 212 5.39 10.87 18.52
N GLU A 213 4.31 11.37 19.10
CA GLU A 213 3.77 12.68 18.76
C GLU A 213 3.45 13.49 20.01
N GLU A 214 3.25 14.79 19.86
CA GLU A 214 2.67 15.58 20.95
C GLU A 214 1.15 15.35 21.03
N SER A 215 0.65 15.12 22.24
CA SER A 215 -0.77 14.90 22.44
C SER A 215 -1.57 16.17 22.21
N LYS A 216 -2.50 16.14 21.26
CA LYS A 216 -3.50 17.20 21.08
C LYS A 216 -4.43 17.34 22.28
N SER A 217 -4.72 16.23 22.98
CA SER A 217 -5.57 16.24 24.17
C SER A 217 -4.83 16.74 25.40
N TYR A 218 -3.51 16.59 25.44
CA TYR A 218 -2.64 16.85 26.59
C TYR A 218 -1.40 17.62 26.11
N PRO A 219 -1.53 18.93 25.76
CA PRO A 219 -0.44 19.71 25.18
C PRO A 219 0.85 19.63 26.02
N GLY A 220 2.00 19.58 25.35
CA GLY A 220 3.32 19.36 25.96
C GLY A 220 3.65 17.89 26.29
N LEU A 221 2.66 17.01 26.47
CA LEU A 221 2.90 15.59 26.75
C LEU A 221 3.14 14.82 25.45
N LYS A 222 4.29 14.14 25.35
CA LYS A 222 4.52 13.21 24.24
C LYS A 222 3.71 11.93 24.45
N THR A 223 3.08 11.46 23.38
CA THR A 223 2.36 10.20 23.34
C THR A 223 3.10 9.24 22.42
N VAL A 224 3.42 8.07 22.97
CA VAL A 224 3.96 6.92 22.26
C VAL A 224 2.78 6.03 21.88
N TYR A 225 2.48 5.97 20.59
CA TYR A 225 1.47 5.08 20.05
C TYR A 225 2.13 3.78 19.59
N HIS A 226 1.75 2.67 20.21
CA HIS A 226 2.03 1.33 19.72
C HIS A 226 0.90 0.94 18.78
N LEU A 227 1.20 0.86 17.49
CA LEU A 227 0.22 0.64 16.45
C LEU A 227 0.42 -0.75 15.87
N TYR A 228 -0.59 -1.59 16.02
CA TYR A 228 -0.56 -3.00 15.62
C TYR A 228 -1.42 -3.20 14.38
N THR A 229 -0.83 -3.51 13.24
CA THR A 229 -1.62 -3.84 12.05
C THR A 229 -1.97 -5.32 12.05
N VAL A 230 -3.25 -5.63 11.83
CA VAL A 230 -3.75 -7.00 11.75
C VAL A 230 -4.68 -7.13 10.55
N ASP A 231 -4.47 -8.16 9.74
CA ASP A 231 -5.47 -8.57 8.76
C ASP A 231 -6.54 -9.38 9.49
N ILE A 232 -7.77 -8.88 9.48
CA ILE A 232 -8.92 -9.55 10.09
C ILE A 232 -9.80 -10.11 8.98
N ILE A 233 -9.85 -11.44 8.91
CA ILE A 233 -10.66 -12.16 7.93
C ILE A 233 -11.97 -12.55 8.62
N CYS A 234 -13.09 -12.06 8.07
CA CYS A 234 -14.42 -12.28 8.61
C CYS A 234 -15.32 -13.05 7.64
N THR A 235 -16.25 -13.81 8.19
CA THR A 235 -17.46 -14.25 7.49
C THR A 235 -18.64 -13.33 7.78
N GLY A 236 -19.67 -13.37 6.94
CA GLY A 236 -20.89 -12.56 7.11
C GLY A 236 -20.78 -11.13 6.59
N LEU A 237 -19.62 -10.72 6.06
CA LEU A 237 -19.45 -9.41 5.42
C LEU A 237 -20.26 -9.33 4.11
N PRO A 238 -21.00 -8.23 3.86
CA PRO A 238 -21.66 -8.00 2.58
C PRO A 238 -20.66 -7.95 1.42
N THR A 239 -21.05 -8.48 0.26
CA THR A 239 -20.22 -8.46 -0.97
C THR A 239 -20.27 -7.12 -1.71
N VAL A 240 -21.10 -6.19 -1.25
CA VAL A 240 -21.26 -4.83 -1.77
C VAL A 240 -20.84 -3.83 -0.68
N ASN A 241 -20.73 -2.55 -1.03
CA ASN A 241 -20.53 -1.48 -0.04
C ASN A 241 -21.70 -1.46 0.96
N PHE A 242 -21.43 -1.09 2.20
CA PHE A 242 -22.42 -1.14 3.28
C PHE A 242 -22.04 -0.17 4.41
N ASN A 243 -22.96 0.03 5.35
CA ASN A 243 -22.70 0.82 6.55
C ASN A 243 -22.76 -0.04 7.81
N THR A 244 -22.09 0.39 8.87
CA THR A 244 -22.25 -0.20 10.21
C THR A 244 -22.65 0.85 11.23
N LEU A 245 -23.31 0.40 12.29
CA LEU A 245 -23.72 1.22 13.43
C LEU A 245 -22.88 0.84 14.65
N GLU A 246 -22.33 1.84 15.32
CA GLU A 246 -21.65 1.75 16.62
C GLU A 246 -22.49 2.50 17.65
N PHE A 247 -22.79 1.85 18.77
CA PHE A 247 -23.57 2.39 19.88
C PHE A 247 -22.70 2.60 21.11
N GLU A 248 -23.07 3.60 21.93
CA GLU A 248 -22.41 3.86 23.21
C GLU A 248 -22.51 2.63 24.15
N HIS A 249 -21.52 2.47 25.04
CA HIS A 249 -21.60 1.46 26.09
C HIS A 249 -22.80 1.73 27.01
N ALA A 250 -23.44 0.68 27.51
CA ALA A 250 -24.57 0.85 28.42
C ALA A 250 -24.09 1.42 29.77
N ASP A 251 -24.54 2.62 30.11
CA ASP A 251 -24.48 3.13 31.49
C ASP A 251 -25.44 2.31 32.35
N GLU A 252 -24.95 1.33 33.13
CA GLU A 252 -25.67 0.52 34.13
C GLU A 252 -27.23 0.44 33.97
N GLY A 253 -27.73 0.06 32.79
CA GLY A 253 -29.16 -0.13 32.50
C GLY A 253 -29.85 0.95 31.66
N GLY A 254 -29.14 1.97 31.17
CA GLY A 254 -29.67 3.00 30.26
C GLY A 254 -29.78 2.55 28.79
N PRO A 255 -30.62 3.23 27.97
CA PRO A 255 -30.66 3.00 26.53
C PRO A 255 -29.31 3.41 25.89
N ARG A 256 -28.77 2.57 25.01
CA ARG A 256 -27.54 2.89 24.26
C ARG A 256 -27.85 3.87 23.13
N GLY A 257 -27.24 5.05 23.18
CA GLY A 257 -27.29 6.02 22.09
C GLY A 257 -26.50 5.53 20.88
N LEU A 258 -26.94 5.89 19.67
CA LEU A 258 -26.12 5.69 18.47
C LEU A 258 -24.93 6.64 18.54
N LYS A 259 -23.72 6.09 18.53
CA LYS A 259 -22.47 6.86 18.55
C LYS A 259 -22.11 7.26 17.12
N TYR A 260 -22.00 6.27 16.22
CA TYR A 260 -21.57 6.48 14.84
C TYR A 260 -22.28 5.59 13.82
N ILE A 261 -22.41 6.10 12.60
CA ILE A 261 -22.58 5.32 11.35
C ILE A 261 -21.25 5.35 10.61
N HIS A 262 -20.75 4.20 10.19
CA HIS A 262 -19.48 4.02 9.47
C HIS A 262 -19.80 3.57 8.05
N ALA A 263 -19.20 4.19 7.04
CA ALA A 263 -19.42 3.80 5.64
C ALA A 263 -18.23 3.09 5.04
N TRP A 264 -18.45 1.84 4.66
CA TRP A 264 -17.42 0.92 4.21
C TRP A 264 -17.52 0.67 2.72
N VAL A 265 -16.36 0.77 2.06
CA VAL A 265 -16.21 0.44 0.65
C VAL A 265 -15.12 -0.62 0.47
N TRP A 266 -15.30 -1.48 -0.53
CA TRP A 266 -14.30 -2.47 -0.91
C TRP A 266 -13.29 -1.86 -1.88
N LEU A 267 -12.02 -1.81 -1.48
CA LEU A 267 -10.95 -1.25 -2.31
C LEU A 267 -9.73 -2.15 -2.31
N LYS A 268 -8.94 -2.09 -3.39
CA LYS A 268 -7.62 -2.73 -3.42
C LYS A 268 -6.66 -2.01 -2.47
N TRP A 269 -5.71 -2.73 -1.88
CA TRP A 269 -4.75 -2.13 -0.95
C TRP A 269 -3.95 -0.96 -1.56
N PRO A 270 -3.40 -1.04 -2.79
CA PRO A 270 -2.71 0.11 -3.40
C PRO A 270 -3.60 1.35 -3.54
N THR A 271 -4.90 1.15 -3.72
CA THR A 271 -5.88 2.25 -3.76
C THR A 271 -6.06 2.86 -2.36
N ILE A 272 -6.19 2.03 -1.32
CA ILE A 272 -6.28 2.48 0.08
C ILE A 272 -5.03 3.26 0.49
N GLN A 273 -3.83 2.77 0.15
CA GLN A 273 -2.57 3.46 0.45
C GLN A 273 -2.53 4.88 -0.14
N ARG A 274 -3.07 5.09 -1.35
CA ARG A 274 -3.20 6.43 -1.93
C ARG A 274 -4.13 7.33 -1.12
N TYR A 275 -5.29 6.84 -0.69
CA TYR A 275 -6.19 7.61 0.18
C TYR A 275 -5.60 7.91 1.56
N LEU A 276 -4.80 6.99 2.10
CA LEU A 276 -4.10 7.21 3.35
C LEU A 276 -2.97 8.23 3.17
N LEU A 277 -2.33 8.29 1.99
CA LEU A 277 -1.34 9.33 1.72
C LEU A 277 -1.98 10.71 1.63
N GLU A 278 -3.20 10.81 1.08
CA GLU A 278 -4.00 12.04 1.09
C GLU A 278 -4.33 12.46 2.54
N GLY A 279 -3.57 13.43 3.06
CA GLY A 279 -3.68 13.90 4.45
C GLY A 279 -2.64 13.32 5.41
N SER A 280 -1.71 12.50 4.92
CA SER A 280 -0.49 12.16 5.64
C SER A 280 0.48 13.34 5.68
N ASP A 281 1.26 13.40 6.76
CA ASP A 281 2.44 14.26 6.87
C ASP A 281 3.70 13.39 6.79
N MET A 282 4.75 13.89 6.15
CA MET A 282 6.06 13.25 6.17
C MET A 282 6.64 13.30 7.59
N LYS A 283 6.85 12.14 8.20
CA LYS A 283 7.35 11.98 9.58
C LYS A 283 8.86 11.85 9.63
N GLU A 284 9.40 11.02 8.76
CA GLU A 284 10.84 10.72 8.71
C GLU A 284 11.29 10.63 7.26
N ARG A 285 12.53 11.05 7.01
CA ARG A 285 13.19 10.92 5.71
C ARG A 285 14.56 10.31 5.90
N MET A 286 14.76 9.16 5.27
CA MET A 286 16.04 8.50 5.18
C MET A 286 16.72 8.88 3.86
N VAL A 287 17.85 9.55 4.01
CA VAL A 287 18.76 9.95 2.92
C VAL A 287 20.11 9.23 3.06
N LYS A 288 21.04 9.52 2.17
CA LYS A 288 22.43 9.08 2.28
C LYS A 288 23.01 9.28 3.69
N GLY A 289 23.64 8.23 4.21
CA GLY A 289 24.23 8.20 5.54
C GLY A 289 23.25 7.90 6.68
N SER A 290 21.96 7.71 6.39
CA SER A 290 20.97 7.30 7.41
C SER A 290 21.19 5.87 7.91
N PHE A 291 21.87 5.04 7.10
CA PHE A 291 22.22 3.66 7.41
C PHE A 291 23.71 3.45 7.16
N LYS A 292 24.40 2.73 8.05
CA LYS A 292 25.84 2.45 7.87
C LYS A 292 26.10 1.34 6.85
N CYS A 293 25.16 0.43 6.68
CA CYS A 293 25.23 -0.69 5.75
C CYS A 293 23.83 -1.19 5.37
N SER A 294 23.74 -2.07 4.38
CA SER A 294 22.47 -2.65 3.94
C SER A 294 21.74 -3.45 5.02
N SER A 295 22.47 -4.04 5.98
CA SER A 295 21.87 -4.77 7.11
C SER A 295 21.09 -3.84 8.04
N GLU A 296 21.60 -2.64 8.33
CA GLU A 296 20.86 -1.67 9.15
C GLU A 296 19.59 -1.16 8.42
N LEU A 297 19.63 -1.07 7.09
CA LEU A 297 18.43 -0.78 6.29
C LEU A 297 17.43 -1.95 6.35
N GLU A 298 17.89 -3.20 6.22
CA GLU A 298 17.05 -4.39 6.30
C GLU A 298 16.34 -4.49 7.66
N ASP A 299 17.07 -4.25 8.76
CA ASP A 299 16.51 -4.20 10.12
C ASP A 299 15.44 -3.12 10.25
N TRP A 300 15.64 -1.96 9.62
CA TRP A 300 14.64 -0.89 9.60
C TRP A 300 13.42 -1.25 8.73
N LEU A 301 13.63 -1.85 7.56
CA LEU A 301 12.55 -2.28 6.66
C LEU A 301 11.72 -3.43 7.23
N SER A 302 12.31 -4.27 8.08
CA SER A 302 11.65 -5.43 8.70
C SER A 302 10.48 -5.05 9.62
N GLN A 303 10.35 -3.77 9.96
CA GLN A 303 9.27 -3.23 10.78
C GLN A 303 7.99 -2.99 9.95
N PHE A 304 8.08 -3.13 8.63
CA PHE A 304 6.99 -2.96 7.68
C PHE A 304 6.67 -4.27 6.96
N ASP A 305 5.44 -4.41 6.49
CA ASP A 305 4.94 -5.57 5.74
C ASP A 305 5.41 -5.56 4.27
N LEU A 306 6.67 -5.93 4.03
CA LEU A 306 7.30 -5.87 2.70
C LEU A 306 7.71 -7.21 2.08
N GLY A 307 7.60 -8.32 2.83
CA GLY A 307 8.05 -9.64 2.38
C GLY A 307 9.51 -9.63 1.90
N LEU A 308 10.43 -9.11 2.71
CA LEU A 308 11.85 -8.88 2.34
C LEU A 308 12.56 -10.16 1.90
N GLU A 309 12.11 -11.34 2.35
CA GLU A 309 12.63 -12.64 1.94
C GLU A 309 12.42 -12.96 0.46
N GLU A 310 11.48 -12.27 -0.20
CA GLU A 310 11.24 -12.40 -1.64
C GLU A 310 12.17 -11.51 -2.48
N TRP A 311 12.89 -10.58 -1.84
CA TRP A 311 13.76 -9.61 -2.51
C TRP A 311 15.08 -10.24 -2.95
N GLY A 312 15.44 -10.04 -4.22
CA GLY A 312 16.62 -10.68 -4.82
C GLY A 312 16.46 -12.18 -5.12
N VAL A 313 15.25 -12.74 -4.98
CA VAL A 313 14.97 -14.16 -5.28
C VAL A 313 14.26 -14.31 -6.63
N GLY A 314 14.87 -15.07 -7.55
CA GLY A 314 14.31 -15.46 -8.85
C GLY A 314 14.81 -14.62 -10.03
N ASP A 315 14.37 -14.97 -11.25
CA ASP A 315 14.72 -14.27 -12.50
C ASP A 315 13.92 -12.96 -12.71
N ASN A 316 13.15 -12.55 -11.70
CA ASN A 316 12.29 -11.37 -11.78
C ASN A 316 13.08 -10.10 -11.49
N ASP A 317 12.59 -8.96 -11.97
CA ASP A 317 13.17 -7.62 -11.77
C ASP A 317 13.11 -7.14 -10.28
N ASN A 318 13.06 -8.06 -9.28
CA ASN A 318 13.01 -7.75 -7.85
C ASN A 318 14.42 -7.71 -7.25
N GLU A 319 14.87 -6.53 -6.88
CA GLU A 319 16.22 -6.25 -6.43
C GLU A 319 16.37 -6.53 -4.91
N PRO A 320 17.55 -6.96 -4.44
CA PRO A 320 17.79 -7.16 -3.00
C PRO A 320 17.88 -5.85 -2.23
N VAL A 321 17.76 -5.91 -0.89
CA VAL A 321 17.89 -4.73 -0.01
C VAL A 321 19.21 -3.97 -0.21
N SER A 322 20.29 -4.67 -0.56
CA SER A 322 21.59 -4.05 -0.87
C SER A 322 21.54 -3.07 -2.04
N GLU A 323 20.71 -3.31 -3.06
CA GLU A 323 20.52 -2.38 -4.17
C GLU A 323 19.66 -1.19 -3.77
N LEU A 324 18.64 -1.36 -2.90
CA LEU A 324 17.91 -0.22 -2.33
C LEU A 324 18.82 0.66 -1.49
N PHE A 325 19.64 0.06 -0.63
CA PHE A 325 20.65 0.77 0.16
C PHE A 325 21.58 1.58 -0.74
N LYS A 326 22.08 0.97 -1.82
CA LYS A 326 22.91 1.64 -2.80
C LYS A 326 22.17 2.80 -3.48
N GLU A 327 20.89 2.66 -3.82
CA GLU A 327 20.12 3.77 -4.39
C GLU A 327 19.98 4.95 -3.42
N VAL A 328 19.86 4.69 -2.12
CA VAL A 328 19.80 5.74 -1.08
C VAL A 328 21.16 6.41 -0.90
N GLU A 329 22.23 5.64 -0.82
CA GLU A 329 23.61 6.16 -0.63
C GLU A 329 24.15 6.89 -1.87
N GLU A 330 23.71 6.49 -3.07
CA GLU A 330 23.99 7.17 -4.33
C GLU A 330 23.01 8.33 -4.60
N GLU A 331 22.13 8.67 -3.64
CA GLU A 331 21.18 9.78 -3.72
C GLU A 331 20.26 9.70 -4.96
N LYS A 332 20.03 8.48 -5.44
CA LYS A 332 19.10 8.19 -6.55
C LYS A 332 17.67 8.09 -6.02
N ALA A 333 17.51 7.61 -4.81
CA ALA A 333 16.22 7.56 -4.12
C ALA A 333 16.39 8.03 -2.68
N GLN A 334 15.28 8.42 -2.06
CA GLN A 334 15.16 8.58 -0.62
C GLN A 334 14.01 7.71 -0.13
N LEU A 335 14.04 7.31 1.13
CA LEU A 335 12.91 6.63 1.76
C LEU A 335 12.22 7.63 2.68
N GLU A 336 10.91 7.75 2.55
CA GLU A 336 10.11 8.62 3.39
C GLU A 336 9.08 7.78 4.13
N LEU A 337 8.97 8.03 5.42
CA LEU A 337 7.89 7.51 6.24
C LEU A 337 6.83 8.60 6.35
N TRP A 338 5.69 8.35 5.74
CA TRP A 338 4.52 9.20 5.82
C TRP A 338 3.56 8.63 6.85
N GLY A 339 2.89 9.49 7.63
CA GLY A 339 1.95 9.05 8.65
C GLY A 339 0.81 10.03 8.81
N ARG A 340 -0.38 9.50 9.08
CA ARG A 340 -1.58 10.26 9.45
C ARG A 340 -1.77 10.30 10.95
N GLN A 341 -2.74 11.09 11.41
CA GLN A 341 -3.19 11.08 12.80
C GLN A 341 -3.90 9.78 13.20
N ASP A 342 -4.35 8.97 12.24
CA ASP A 342 -4.85 7.61 12.48
C ASP A 342 -3.73 6.56 12.47
N GLY A 343 -2.49 7.03 12.25
CA GLY A 343 -1.26 6.28 12.47
C GLY A 343 -0.98 5.20 11.44
N VAL A 344 -1.49 5.22 10.21
CA VAL A 344 -1.01 4.24 9.21
C VAL A 344 0.33 4.71 8.61
N PRO A 345 1.46 4.02 8.87
CA PRO A 345 2.74 4.33 8.26
C PRO A 345 2.70 3.93 6.79
N LEU A 346 3.07 4.86 5.94
CA LEU A 346 3.25 4.64 4.53
C LEU A 346 4.73 4.81 4.24
N LEU A 347 5.41 3.68 4.07
CA LEU A 347 6.77 3.67 3.57
C LEU A 347 6.75 3.98 2.08
N MET A 348 7.43 5.06 1.70
CA MET A 348 7.52 5.53 0.34
C MET A 348 8.96 5.57 -0.12
N ARG A 349 9.24 4.95 -1.27
CA ARG A 349 10.47 5.22 -2.01
C ARG A 349 10.24 6.42 -2.91
N VAL A 350 10.95 7.52 -2.69
CA VAL A 350 10.79 8.72 -3.51
C VAL A 350 11.90 8.79 -4.56
N VAL A 351 11.49 8.96 -5.81
CA VAL A 351 12.39 9.00 -6.96
C VAL A 351 12.09 10.23 -7.81
N HIS A 352 13.13 10.97 -8.16
CA HIS A 352 13.05 12.10 -9.06
C HIS A 352 13.38 11.64 -10.48
N VAL A 353 12.51 11.92 -11.44
CA VAL A 353 12.65 11.48 -12.84
C VAL A 353 12.49 12.69 -13.75
N LEU A 354 13.52 12.94 -14.56
CA LEU A 354 13.44 13.85 -15.68
C LEU A 354 12.78 13.13 -16.86
N GLN A 355 11.70 13.69 -17.39
CA GLN A 355 11.06 13.28 -18.64
C GLN A 355 11.36 14.34 -19.71
N VAL A 356 11.94 13.93 -20.82
CA VAL A 356 12.37 14.83 -21.89
C VAL A 356 11.51 14.60 -23.13
N MET A 357 10.75 15.61 -23.51
CA MET A 357 10.08 15.68 -24.80
C MET A 357 11.06 16.23 -25.83
N VAL A 358 11.71 15.34 -26.56
CA VAL A 358 12.76 15.69 -27.53
C VAL A 358 12.11 15.99 -28.89
N LYS A 359 12.21 17.24 -29.33
CA LYS A 359 11.80 17.72 -30.65
C LYS A 359 13.04 17.92 -31.54
N SER A 360 12.88 17.73 -32.86
CA SER A 360 13.92 18.07 -33.83
C SER A 360 13.73 19.51 -34.33
N ALA A 361 14.83 20.25 -34.43
CA ALA A 361 14.85 21.59 -35.01
C ALA A 361 14.61 21.60 -36.53
N THR A 362 14.72 20.46 -37.21
CA THR A 362 14.52 20.35 -38.67
C THR A 362 13.20 19.70 -39.05
N THR A 363 12.52 19.04 -38.12
CA THR A 363 11.26 18.36 -38.41
C THR A 363 10.12 19.38 -38.40
N VAL A 364 9.22 19.27 -39.39
CA VAL A 364 8.05 20.13 -39.50
C VAL A 364 6.94 19.60 -38.58
N GLY A 365 6.42 20.47 -37.70
CA GLY A 365 5.25 20.22 -36.85
C GLY A 365 5.57 19.84 -35.39
N ASP A 366 4.53 19.60 -34.59
CA ASP A 366 4.61 19.31 -33.15
C ASP A 366 4.96 17.85 -32.79
N LYS A 367 5.81 17.23 -33.61
CA LYS A 367 6.28 15.87 -33.34
C LYS A 367 7.44 15.84 -32.36
N PHE A 368 7.45 14.84 -31.51
CA PHE A 368 8.57 14.50 -30.62
C PHE A 368 8.85 13.01 -30.68
N ILE A 369 10.04 12.59 -30.25
CA ILE A 369 10.37 11.16 -30.20
C ILE A 369 9.75 10.50 -28.96
N PHE A 370 9.24 9.30 -29.15
CA PHE A 370 8.62 8.48 -28.11
C PHE A 370 9.17 7.06 -28.19
N GLN A 371 9.59 6.51 -27.05
CA GLN A 371 10.14 5.17 -26.95
C GLN A 371 9.01 4.15 -26.99
N GLU A 372 8.81 3.52 -28.14
CA GLU A 372 7.77 2.49 -28.30
C GLU A 372 8.18 1.19 -27.61
N SER A 373 9.41 0.74 -27.85
CA SER A 373 9.90 -0.54 -27.35
C SER A 373 11.39 -0.51 -27.04
N LYS A 374 11.83 -1.51 -26.27
CA LYS A 374 13.23 -1.76 -25.93
C LYS A 374 13.53 -3.24 -26.11
N GLN A 375 14.59 -3.57 -26.83
CA GLN A 375 15.11 -4.91 -26.94
C GLN A 375 16.29 -5.08 -25.98
N ARG A 376 16.22 -6.10 -25.12
CA ARG A 376 17.33 -6.48 -24.22
C ARG A 376 18.39 -7.27 -24.99
N ASN A 377 19.55 -7.49 -24.37
CA ASN A 377 20.63 -8.31 -24.92
C ASN A 377 20.25 -9.77 -25.21
N ASP A 378 19.19 -10.29 -24.61
CA ASP A 378 18.61 -11.61 -24.92
C ASP A 378 17.72 -11.63 -26.18
N GLY A 379 17.59 -10.48 -26.86
CA GLY A 379 16.77 -10.32 -28.06
C GLY A 379 15.28 -10.14 -27.75
N ARG A 380 14.84 -10.21 -26.50
CA ARG A 380 13.42 -10.02 -26.13
C ARG A 380 13.04 -8.56 -26.29
N LEU A 381 11.94 -8.34 -27.01
CA LEU A 381 11.33 -7.03 -27.17
C LEU A 381 10.34 -6.76 -26.03
N GLN A 382 10.52 -5.63 -25.35
CA GLN A 382 9.64 -5.15 -24.29
C GLN A 382 8.96 -3.85 -24.74
N PRO A 383 7.62 -3.77 -24.77
CA PRO A 383 6.93 -2.51 -24.99
C PRO A 383 7.17 -1.58 -23.80
N VAL A 384 7.60 -0.35 -24.08
CA VAL A 384 7.91 0.65 -23.04
C VAL A 384 6.84 1.75 -23.04
N ASN A 385 6.62 2.38 -24.20
CA ASN A 385 5.67 3.48 -24.41
C ASN A 385 5.87 4.65 -23.45
N ARG A 386 7.02 5.33 -23.55
CA ARG A 386 7.33 6.49 -22.71
C ARG A 386 8.19 7.54 -23.41
N LEU A 387 8.24 8.74 -22.83
CA LEU A 387 9.25 9.75 -23.15
C LEU A 387 10.64 9.29 -22.74
N LEU A 388 11.67 9.90 -23.33
CA LEU A 388 13.04 9.74 -22.85
C LEU A 388 13.08 10.15 -21.37
N ALA A 389 13.58 9.27 -20.51
CA ALA A 389 13.54 9.50 -19.06
C ALA A 389 14.89 9.21 -18.41
N LYS A 390 15.26 10.01 -17.41
CA LYS A 390 16.47 9.84 -16.62
C LYS A 390 16.16 10.02 -15.13
N LYS A 391 16.63 9.07 -14.31
CA LYS A 391 16.60 9.20 -12.84
C LYS A 391 17.55 10.32 -12.42
N LEU A 392 17.06 11.26 -11.63
CA LEU A 392 17.82 12.39 -11.11
C LEU A 392 18.37 12.07 -9.73
N ASP A 393 19.52 12.66 -9.43
CA ASP A 393 20.16 12.63 -8.12
C ASP A 393 19.57 13.74 -7.23
N THR A 394 19.28 13.43 -5.96
CA THR A 394 18.63 14.31 -4.98
C THR A 394 19.56 15.30 -4.27
N THR A 395 20.88 15.24 -4.49
CA THR A 395 21.90 16.15 -3.91
C THR A 395 21.62 17.64 -4.14
N ARG A 396 20.82 17.97 -5.17
CA ARG A 396 20.61 19.34 -5.64
C ARG A 396 19.16 19.82 -5.53
N LEU A 397 18.37 19.26 -4.62
CA LEU A 397 17.00 19.74 -4.42
C LEU A 397 17.00 21.13 -3.74
N PRO A 398 16.16 22.09 -4.20
CA PRO A 398 15.31 22.03 -5.38
C PRO A 398 16.10 22.21 -6.68
N PHE A 399 15.68 21.53 -7.76
CA PHE A 399 16.32 21.66 -9.07
C PHE A 399 16.03 23.01 -9.71
N ASP A 400 17.04 23.59 -10.37
CA ASP A 400 16.92 24.83 -11.15
C ASP A 400 16.98 24.56 -12.66
N GLY A 401 16.73 25.61 -13.46
CA GLY A 401 16.74 25.51 -14.93
C GLY A 401 18.12 25.11 -15.50
N ALA A 402 19.21 25.51 -14.86
CA ALA A 402 20.56 25.16 -15.30
C ALA A 402 20.84 23.66 -15.09
N PHE A 403 20.37 23.11 -13.97
CA PHE A 403 20.41 21.69 -13.69
C PHE A 403 19.60 20.90 -14.71
N PHE A 404 18.35 21.29 -14.98
CA PHE A 404 17.53 20.61 -15.99
C PHE A 404 18.17 20.64 -17.37
N MET A 405 18.76 21.78 -17.77
CA MET A 405 19.48 21.88 -19.05
C MET A 405 20.65 20.89 -19.11
N LYS A 406 21.46 20.80 -18.05
CA LYS A 406 22.58 19.86 -17.97
C LYS A 406 22.09 18.41 -17.99
N ALA A 407 21.14 18.05 -17.11
CA ALA A 407 20.62 16.70 -16.99
C ALA A 407 19.95 16.22 -18.30
N THR A 408 19.26 17.12 -19.00
CA THR A 408 18.64 16.86 -20.31
C THR A 408 19.68 16.54 -21.37
N ARG A 409 20.73 17.36 -21.47
CA ARG A 409 21.85 17.11 -22.40
C ARG A 409 22.52 15.78 -22.14
N GLU A 410 22.75 15.45 -20.86
CA GLU A 410 23.31 14.16 -20.48
C GLU A 410 22.38 13.01 -20.84
N ALA A 411 21.07 13.12 -20.57
CA ALA A 411 20.09 12.07 -20.88
C ALA A 411 19.99 11.79 -22.39
N ILE A 412 19.98 12.86 -23.20
CA ILE A 412 20.00 12.78 -24.66
C ILE A 412 21.30 12.13 -25.14
N LYS A 413 22.44 12.59 -24.63
CA LYS A 413 23.76 12.03 -25.00
C LYS A 413 23.85 10.56 -24.61
N GLU A 414 23.38 10.17 -23.44
CA GLU A 414 23.44 8.78 -22.95
C GLU A 414 22.55 7.85 -23.78
N GLN A 415 21.31 8.26 -24.06
CA GLN A 415 20.32 7.37 -24.67
C GLN A 415 20.28 7.43 -26.19
N LEU A 416 20.75 8.51 -26.80
CA LEU A 416 20.71 8.74 -28.25
C LEU A 416 22.11 8.86 -28.88
N ALA A 417 23.19 8.58 -28.13
CA ALA A 417 24.57 8.67 -28.64
C ALA A 417 24.83 7.80 -29.88
N TYR A 418 24.20 6.63 -29.98
CA TYR A 418 24.41 5.72 -31.10
C TYR A 418 23.07 5.41 -31.73
N THR A 419 22.86 5.89 -32.95
CA THR A 419 21.61 5.66 -33.69
C THR A 419 21.81 4.60 -34.76
N ALA A 420 20.73 3.90 -35.06
CA ALA A 420 20.64 2.85 -36.07
C ALA A 420 19.29 2.93 -36.78
N ASP A 421 19.15 2.15 -37.85
CA ASP A 421 17.88 1.99 -38.55
C ASP A 421 16.76 1.49 -37.61
N VAL A 422 15.51 1.90 -37.84
CA VAL A 422 14.35 1.50 -37.02
C VAL A 422 14.16 -0.03 -36.98
N HIS A 423 14.59 -0.74 -38.02
CA HIS A 423 14.52 -2.19 -38.11
C HIS A 423 15.72 -2.91 -37.48
N PHE A 424 16.63 -2.18 -36.82
CA PHE A 424 17.74 -2.80 -36.11
C PHE A 424 17.24 -3.74 -35.01
N GLN A 425 17.82 -4.94 -34.96
CA GLN A 425 17.55 -5.95 -33.94
C GLN A 425 18.85 -6.49 -33.36
N LEU A 426 18.89 -6.63 -32.04
CA LEU A 426 19.95 -7.32 -31.32
C LEU A 426 19.85 -8.83 -31.58
N SER A 427 20.95 -9.40 -32.08
CA SER A 427 21.13 -10.84 -32.16
C SER A 427 21.85 -11.31 -30.90
N PRO A 428 21.26 -12.22 -30.08
CA PRO A 428 21.90 -12.70 -28.84
C PRO A 428 23.27 -13.36 -29.09
N ASP A 429 23.44 -13.99 -30.25
CA ASP A 429 24.68 -14.68 -30.64
C ASP A 429 25.79 -13.71 -31.08
N LYS A 430 25.43 -12.46 -31.41
CA LYS A 430 26.36 -11.46 -31.93
C LYS A 430 25.94 -10.07 -31.49
N LEU A 431 26.18 -9.76 -30.21
CA LEU A 431 25.93 -8.44 -29.66
C LEU A 431 26.87 -7.39 -30.30
N PRO A 432 26.33 -6.23 -30.72
CA PRO A 432 27.16 -5.13 -31.21
C PRO A 432 28.09 -4.62 -30.11
N ARG A 433 29.25 -4.10 -30.51
CA ARG A 433 30.17 -3.38 -29.63
C ARG A 433 30.08 -1.89 -29.89
N GLN A 434 30.39 -1.09 -28.88
CA GLN A 434 30.37 0.37 -29.00
C GLN A 434 31.32 0.88 -30.11
N GLU A 435 32.44 0.18 -30.34
CA GLU A 435 33.42 0.49 -31.40
C GLU A 435 32.88 0.30 -32.83
N ASP A 436 31.80 -0.48 -32.99
CA ASP A 436 31.18 -0.75 -34.29
C ASP A 436 30.33 0.44 -34.80
N TYR A 437 30.09 1.45 -33.95
CA TYR A 437 29.17 2.55 -34.23
C TYR A 437 29.85 3.91 -34.05
N GLN A 438 29.58 4.82 -34.99
CA GLN A 438 29.96 6.22 -34.83
C GLN A 438 28.94 6.95 -33.95
N PRO A 439 29.37 7.77 -32.96
CA PRO A 439 28.45 8.59 -32.20
C PRO A 439 27.67 9.55 -33.11
N ALA A 440 26.35 9.63 -32.92
CA ALA A 440 25.47 10.58 -33.57
C ALA A 440 25.82 12.01 -33.14
N ASN A 441 25.87 12.94 -34.11
CA ASN A 441 26.16 14.35 -33.87
C ASN A 441 24.90 15.12 -33.41
N ILE A 442 24.27 14.66 -32.33
CA ILE A 442 23.05 15.27 -31.78
C ILE A 442 23.44 16.37 -30.80
N THR A 443 22.90 17.58 -31.00
CA THR A 443 23.16 18.73 -30.12
C THR A 443 21.85 19.32 -29.61
N THR A 444 21.77 19.57 -28.30
CA THR A 444 20.60 20.20 -27.67
C THR A 444 20.74 21.73 -27.70
N ASN A 445 19.87 22.40 -28.44
CA ASN A 445 19.86 23.86 -28.60
C ASN A 445 19.26 24.57 -27.40
N SER A 446 18.04 24.18 -27.03
CA SER A 446 17.27 24.77 -25.95
C SER A 446 16.62 23.68 -25.11
N VAL A 447 16.45 23.99 -23.83
CA VAL A 447 15.71 23.17 -22.86
C VAL A 447 14.78 24.10 -22.11
N GLU A 448 13.49 23.79 -22.12
CA GLU A 448 12.45 24.54 -21.44
C GLU A 448 11.76 23.64 -20.43
N PHE A 449 11.61 24.10 -19.19
CA PHE A 449 10.87 23.37 -18.16
C PHE A 449 9.38 23.57 -18.37
N CYS A 450 8.61 22.48 -18.31
CA CYS A 450 7.18 22.51 -18.63
C CYS A 450 6.32 22.26 -17.40
N ASP A 451 6.59 21.17 -16.68
CA ASP A 451 5.71 20.69 -15.61
C ASP A 451 6.49 19.91 -14.56
N HIS A 452 6.00 19.94 -13.32
CA HIS A 452 6.40 19.03 -12.25
C HIS A 452 5.15 18.46 -11.60
N ARG A 453 4.99 17.13 -11.72
CA ARG A 453 3.90 16.39 -11.08
C ARG A 453 4.42 15.21 -10.28
N PHE A 454 3.52 14.63 -9.50
CA PHE A 454 3.79 13.47 -8.67
C PHE A 454 2.94 12.31 -9.18
N ASP A 455 3.52 11.11 -9.18
CA ASP A 455 2.81 9.88 -9.48
C ASP A 455 3.11 8.81 -8.42
N LEU A 456 2.14 7.95 -8.15
CA LEU A 456 2.20 6.92 -7.11
C LEU A 456 1.94 5.56 -7.73
N GLY A 457 2.89 4.65 -7.60
CA GLY A 457 2.74 3.27 -8.04
C GLY A 457 3.58 2.32 -7.23
N ASP A 458 3.31 1.03 -7.37
CA ASP A 458 4.15 0.00 -6.77
C ASP A 458 5.56 0.08 -7.35
N SER A 459 6.57 -0.13 -6.50
CA SER A 459 7.94 -0.17 -6.99
C SER A 459 8.11 -1.37 -7.93
N PRO A 460 8.59 -1.18 -9.17
CA PRO A 460 8.89 -2.30 -10.05
C PRO A 460 10.08 -3.12 -9.55
N SER A 461 10.93 -2.53 -8.70
CA SER A 461 12.19 -3.13 -8.23
C SER A 461 12.14 -3.65 -6.80
N PHE A 462 11.18 -3.18 -5.99
CA PHE A 462 11.11 -3.46 -4.55
C PHE A 462 9.66 -3.77 -4.18
N LYS A 463 9.27 -5.04 -4.34
CA LYS A 463 7.89 -5.48 -4.11
C LYS A 463 7.40 -5.06 -2.73
N GLY A 464 6.15 -4.57 -2.66
CA GLY A 464 5.52 -4.10 -1.41
C GLY A 464 5.76 -2.62 -1.10
N ILE A 465 6.81 -1.99 -1.66
CA ILE A 465 7.06 -0.55 -1.45
C ILE A 465 6.30 0.28 -2.49
N THR A 466 5.51 1.26 -2.04
CA THR A 466 4.98 2.31 -2.92
C THR A 466 6.09 3.28 -3.30
N THR A 467 6.23 3.58 -4.60
CA THR A 467 7.15 4.59 -5.11
C THR A 467 6.40 5.89 -5.44
N MET A 468 6.87 7.01 -4.88
CA MET A 468 6.49 8.36 -5.29
C MET A 468 7.46 8.87 -6.35
N TYR A 469 6.96 9.08 -7.56
CA TYR A 469 7.73 9.63 -8.66
C TYR A 469 7.51 11.14 -8.75
N HIS A 470 8.55 11.92 -8.52
CA HIS A 470 8.57 13.33 -8.91
C HIS A 470 8.96 13.43 -10.38
N LEU A 471 7.98 13.63 -11.25
CA LEU A 471 8.15 13.69 -12.69
C LEU A 471 8.35 15.14 -13.13
N TYR A 472 9.56 15.47 -13.58
CA TYR A 472 9.92 16.77 -14.13
C TYR A 472 9.91 16.69 -15.64
N THR A 473 8.98 17.37 -16.30
CA THR A 473 8.87 17.35 -17.77
C THR A 473 9.55 18.57 -18.36
N VAL A 474 10.42 18.34 -19.35
CA VAL A 474 11.10 19.40 -20.10
C VAL A 474 10.96 19.18 -21.60
N HIS A 475 10.91 20.27 -22.37
CA HIS A 475 10.99 20.27 -23.82
C HIS A 475 12.43 20.52 -24.25
N ALA A 476 12.97 19.67 -25.11
CA ALA A 476 14.33 19.80 -25.63
C ALA A 476 14.32 19.89 -27.15
N LEU A 477 14.85 20.99 -27.69
CA LEU A 477 15.01 21.16 -29.13
C LEU A 477 16.41 20.72 -29.55
N CYS A 478 16.51 19.75 -30.45
CA CYS A 478 17.79 19.17 -30.85
C CYS A 478 18.05 19.24 -32.36
N HIS A 479 19.31 19.42 -32.75
CA HIS A 479 19.81 19.18 -34.10
C HIS A 479 20.44 17.79 -34.21
N GLY A 480 20.58 17.30 -35.44
CA GLY A 480 21.27 16.04 -35.74
C GLY A 480 20.46 14.77 -35.46
N LEU A 481 19.19 14.89 -35.10
CA LEU A 481 18.28 13.74 -34.97
C LEU A 481 17.87 13.19 -36.34
N PRO A 482 17.68 11.86 -36.48
CA PRO A 482 17.10 11.27 -37.69
C PRO A 482 15.72 11.85 -38.02
N THR A 483 15.43 12.08 -39.30
CA THR A 483 14.13 12.62 -39.76
C THR A 483 13.02 11.57 -39.84
N GLN A 484 13.40 10.29 -39.77
CA GLN A 484 12.50 9.14 -39.72
C GLN A 484 12.58 8.49 -38.33
N ASP A 485 11.69 7.54 -38.07
CA ASP A 485 11.80 6.66 -36.90
C ASP A 485 13.15 5.94 -36.92
N PHE A 486 13.68 5.62 -35.74
CA PHE A 486 15.05 5.08 -35.62
C PHE A 486 15.19 4.23 -34.36
N ALA A 487 16.29 3.48 -34.28
CA ALA A 487 16.71 2.80 -33.06
C ALA A 487 17.91 3.53 -32.43
N SER A 488 18.05 3.47 -31.11
CA SER A 488 19.29 3.85 -30.42
C SER A 488 19.87 2.69 -29.62
N LEU A 489 21.20 2.66 -29.51
CA LEU A 489 21.92 1.65 -28.74
C LEU A 489 22.48 2.27 -27.47
N ASN A 490 22.16 1.66 -26.33
CA ASN A 490 22.73 2.02 -25.03
C ASN A 490 23.69 0.92 -24.57
N PHE A 491 24.95 1.27 -24.37
CA PHE A 491 26.00 0.38 -23.91
C PHE A 491 26.28 0.64 -22.43
N SER A 492 25.90 -0.30 -21.55
CA SER A 492 26.10 -0.22 -20.11
C SER A 492 26.95 -1.40 -19.63
N GLY A 493 28.26 -1.19 -19.52
CA GLY A 493 29.22 -2.26 -19.23
C GLY A 493 29.21 -3.31 -20.34
N SER A 494 28.89 -4.56 -20.00
CA SER A 494 28.75 -5.66 -20.96
C SER A 494 27.34 -5.82 -21.54
N LYS A 495 26.38 -5.01 -21.10
CA LYS A 495 24.99 -5.06 -21.56
C LYS A 495 24.78 -4.04 -22.69
N VAL A 496 24.07 -4.46 -23.72
CA VAL A 496 23.59 -3.58 -24.79
C VAL A 496 22.09 -3.72 -24.91
N ASP A 497 21.42 -2.57 -24.99
CA ASP A 497 19.99 -2.50 -25.22
C ASP A 497 19.72 -1.64 -26.46
N ALA A 498 18.74 -2.05 -27.28
CA ALA A 498 18.27 -1.27 -28.42
C ALA A 498 16.90 -0.66 -28.10
N SER A 499 16.75 0.65 -28.24
CA SER A 499 15.48 1.37 -28.00
C SER A 499 14.92 1.84 -29.33
N VAL A 500 13.65 1.55 -29.62
CA VAL A 500 12.96 1.99 -30.84
C VAL A 500 12.21 3.27 -30.54
N TRP A 501 12.50 4.30 -31.33
CA TRP A 501 11.95 5.65 -31.21
C TRP A 501 11.08 6.00 -32.41
N ARG A 502 9.88 6.52 -32.14
CA ARG A 502 8.97 7.02 -33.17
C ARG A 502 8.68 8.50 -33.04
N TRP A 503 8.54 9.18 -34.17
CA TRP A 503 8.06 10.56 -34.22
C TRP A 503 6.54 10.61 -34.08
N VAL A 504 6.06 11.00 -32.91
CA VAL A 504 4.63 11.01 -32.56
C VAL A 504 4.15 12.43 -32.26
N THR A 505 2.86 12.65 -32.44
CA THR A 505 2.16 13.81 -31.86
C THR A 505 1.63 13.45 -30.47
N TRP A 506 1.14 14.44 -29.74
CA TRP A 506 0.43 14.19 -28.48
C TRP A 506 -0.78 13.27 -28.67
N GLN A 507 -1.60 13.51 -29.71
CA GLN A 507 -2.75 12.66 -30.04
C GLN A 507 -2.34 11.21 -30.27
N HIS A 508 -1.28 10.96 -31.05
CA HIS A 508 -0.77 9.60 -31.26
C HIS A 508 -0.29 8.95 -29.95
N THR A 509 0.28 9.74 -29.02
CA THR A 509 0.69 9.23 -27.71
C THR A 509 -0.52 8.77 -26.91
N LEU A 510 -1.60 9.56 -26.88
CA LEU A 510 -2.86 9.17 -26.25
C LEU A 510 -3.47 7.92 -26.91
N ASP A 511 -3.44 7.83 -28.24
CA ASP A 511 -3.93 6.66 -28.96
C ASP A 511 -3.14 5.39 -28.61
N ILE A 512 -1.81 5.49 -28.49
CA ILE A 512 -0.94 4.37 -28.06
C ILE A 512 -1.30 3.96 -26.62
N LEU A 513 -1.48 4.92 -25.71
CA LEU A 513 -1.83 4.64 -24.32
C LEU A 513 -3.22 4.01 -24.21
N HIS A 514 -4.22 4.51 -24.94
CA HIS A 514 -5.56 3.95 -25.00
C HIS A 514 -5.58 2.56 -25.62
N ALA A 515 -4.85 2.33 -26.72
CA ALA A 515 -4.73 1.01 -27.34
C ALA A 515 -4.10 0.00 -26.36
N ARG A 516 -3.06 0.41 -25.62
CA ARG A 516 -2.44 -0.43 -24.59
C ARG A 516 -3.40 -0.73 -23.44
N ALA A 517 -4.13 0.28 -22.96
CA ALA A 517 -5.15 0.09 -21.92
C ALA A 517 -6.23 -0.89 -22.39
N GLY A 518 -6.72 -0.73 -23.62
CA GLY A 518 -7.67 -1.65 -24.26
C GLY A 518 -7.13 -3.08 -24.38
N GLN A 519 -5.88 -3.25 -24.82
CA GLN A 519 -5.23 -4.57 -24.88
C GLN A 519 -5.09 -5.23 -23.50
N LEU A 520 -4.78 -4.46 -22.46
CA LEU A 520 -4.72 -4.98 -21.10
C LEU A 520 -6.10 -5.41 -20.59
N LEU A 521 -7.15 -4.64 -20.90
CA LEU A 521 -8.53 -4.99 -20.58
C LEU A 521 -8.98 -6.25 -21.33
N GLU A 522 -8.74 -6.35 -22.64
CA GLU A 522 -9.08 -7.54 -23.43
C GLU A 522 -8.29 -8.77 -23.00
N ARG A 523 -7.02 -8.61 -22.61
CA ARG A 523 -6.23 -9.71 -22.04
C ARG A 523 -6.80 -10.18 -20.71
N ASP A 524 -7.22 -9.25 -19.86
CA ASP A 524 -7.84 -9.59 -18.58
C ASP A 524 -9.20 -10.27 -18.78
N LYS A 525 -10.02 -9.76 -19.70
CA LYS A 525 -11.26 -10.40 -20.13
C LYS A 525 -11.03 -11.81 -20.68
N THR A 526 -10.08 -11.98 -21.60
CA THR A 526 -9.72 -13.30 -22.16
C THR A 526 -9.24 -14.25 -21.05
N ARG A 527 -8.46 -13.75 -20.09
CA ARG A 527 -8.03 -14.52 -18.92
C ARG A 527 -9.23 -14.97 -18.09
N THR A 528 -10.18 -14.07 -17.84
CA THR A 528 -11.42 -14.37 -17.09
C THR A 528 -12.29 -15.37 -17.85
N GLU A 529 -12.44 -15.24 -19.17
CA GLU A 529 -13.17 -16.20 -20.02
C GLU A 529 -12.49 -17.57 -20.05
N LEU A 530 -11.16 -17.63 -20.13
CA LEU A 530 -10.40 -18.88 -20.04
C LEU A 530 -10.56 -19.55 -18.69
N LEU A 531 -10.55 -18.78 -17.60
CA LEU A 531 -10.82 -19.29 -16.25
C LEU A 531 -12.26 -19.83 -16.13
N ALA A 532 -13.25 -19.11 -16.67
CA ALA A 532 -14.64 -19.55 -16.69
C ALA A 532 -14.84 -20.83 -17.52
N SER A 533 -14.19 -20.92 -18.68
CA SER A 533 -14.21 -22.11 -19.54
C SER A 533 -13.52 -23.32 -18.88
N ALA A 534 -12.31 -23.12 -18.34
CA ALA A 534 -11.58 -24.15 -17.61
C ALA A 534 -12.36 -24.66 -16.40
N ARG A 535 -13.06 -23.77 -15.69
CA ARG A 535 -13.98 -24.14 -14.62
C ARG A 535 -15.13 -25.00 -15.11
N SER A 536 -15.85 -24.58 -16.15
CA SER A 536 -16.99 -25.32 -16.69
C SER A 536 -16.59 -26.73 -17.13
N ALA A 537 -15.45 -26.85 -17.84
CA ALA A 537 -14.88 -28.14 -18.22
C ALA A 537 -14.46 -28.99 -17.00
N GLY A 538 -13.84 -28.36 -16.00
CA GLY A 538 -13.49 -28.99 -14.73
C GLY A 538 -14.71 -29.52 -13.98
N ALA A 539 -15.79 -28.73 -13.89
CA ALA A 539 -17.04 -29.11 -13.25
C ALA A 539 -17.74 -30.27 -13.95
N GLN A 540 -17.82 -30.25 -15.28
CA GLN A 540 -18.38 -31.37 -16.05
C GLN A 540 -17.57 -32.66 -15.86
N SER A 541 -16.24 -32.55 -15.89
CA SER A 541 -15.35 -33.70 -15.68
C SER A 541 -15.51 -34.28 -14.27
N LEU A 542 -15.61 -33.41 -13.26
CA LEU A 542 -15.81 -33.82 -11.87
C LEU A 542 -17.16 -34.52 -11.68
N GLU A 543 -18.23 -33.99 -12.28
CA GLU A 543 -19.56 -34.59 -12.25
C GLU A 543 -19.59 -35.95 -12.97
N GLN A 544 -18.86 -36.11 -14.07
CA GLN A 544 -18.71 -37.41 -14.74
C GLN A 544 -17.99 -38.44 -13.86
N CYS A 545 -16.90 -38.03 -13.20
CA CYS A 545 -16.18 -38.85 -12.22
C CYS A 545 -17.11 -39.26 -11.08
N ARG A 546 -17.88 -38.32 -10.54
CA ARG A 546 -18.85 -38.58 -9.47
C ARG A 546 -19.90 -39.62 -9.89
N LYS A 547 -20.50 -39.45 -11.08
CA LYS A 547 -21.43 -40.45 -11.65
C LYS A 547 -20.79 -41.82 -11.87
N ALA A 548 -19.50 -41.88 -12.21
CA ALA A 548 -18.78 -43.15 -12.35
C ALA A 548 -18.57 -43.83 -10.99
N VAL A 549 -18.13 -43.07 -9.98
CA VAL A 549 -17.94 -43.58 -8.60
C VAL A 549 -19.26 -44.04 -8.00
N GLU A 550 -20.34 -43.28 -8.15
CA GLU A 550 -21.68 -43.68 -7.70
C GLU A 550 -22.19 -44.96 -8.39
N ARG A 551 -21.86 -45.17 -9.67
CA ARG A 551 -22.21 -46.42 -10.37
C ARG A 551 -21.38 -47.61 -9.85
N MET A 552 -20.12 -47.40 -9.50
CA MET A 552 -19.27 -48.44 -8.93
C MET A 552 -19.66 -48.78 -7.50
N SER A 553 -20.01 -47.79 -6.68
CA SER A 553 -20.40 -47.99 -5.27
C SER A 553 -21.73 -48.76 -5.13
N LYS A 554 -22.63 -48.62 -6.12
CA LYS A 554 -23.83 -49.47 -6.22
C LYS A 554 -23.51 -50.94 -6.47
N LYS A 555 -22.38 -51.25 -7.11
CA LYS A 555 -21.96 -52.61 -7.47
C LYS A 555 -20.98 -53.23 -6.48
N SER A 556 -20.24 -52.42 -5.73
CA SER A 556 -19.18 -52.85 -4.82
C SER A 556 -19.21 -52.03 -3.53
N LYS A 557 -19.03 -52.70 -2.38
CA LYS A 557 -18.88 -52.05 -1.06
C LYS A 557 -17.41 -51.75 -0.73
N ASP A 558 -16.62 -51.41 -1.74
CA ASP A 558 -15.20 -51.14 -1.57
C ASP A 558 -15.00 -49.82 -0.80
N PRO A 559 -14.29 -49.82 0.35
CA PRO A 559 -13.99 -48.60 1.09
C PRO A 559 -13.21 -47.57 0.27
N ASP A 560 -12.44 -47.99 -0.74
CA ASP A 560 -11.68 -47.08 -1.60
C ASP A 560 -12.59 -46.20 -2.47
N LEU A 561 -13.79 -46.67 -2.83
CA LEU A 561 -14.78 -45.88 -3.55
C LEU A 561 -15.34 -44.74 -2.68
N GLN A 562 -15.48 -44.96 -1.37
CA GLN A 562 -15.90 -43.92 -0.44
C GLN A 562 -14.80 -42.87 -0.25
N MET A 563 -13.54 -43.31 -0.19
CA MET A 563 -12.39 -42.40 -0.15
C MET A 563 -12.31 -41.54 -1.41
N LEU A 564 -12.51 -42.14 -2.59
CA LEU A 564 -12.52 -41.42 -3.86
C LEU A 564 -13.67 -40.40 -3.96
N GLN A 565 -14.87 -40.76 -3.48
CA GLN A 565 -16.00 -39.83 -3.42
C GLN A 565 -15.68 -38.61 -2.53
N ASN A 566 -15.08 -38.83 -1.36
CA ASN A 566 -14.66 -37.75 -0.47
C ASN A 566 -13.59 -36.87 -1.11
N PHE A 567 -12.67 -37.47 -1.87
CA PHE A 567 -11.65 -36.73 -2.61
C PHE A 567 -12.25 -35.85 -3.72
N LEU A 568 -13.21 -36.36 -4.49
CA LEU A 568 -13.92 -35.58 -5.52
C LEU A 568 -14.68 -34.40 -4.91
N ASN A 569 -15.40 -34.62 -3.80
CA ASN A 569 -16.07 -33.54 -3.07
C ASN A 569 -15.09 -32.48 -2.55
N ASN A 570 -13.88 -32.90 -2.17
CA ASN A 570 -12.83 -31.97 -1.74
C ASN A 570 -12.28 -31.15 -2.92
N ILE A 571 -12.10 -31.76 -4.10
CA ILE A 571 -11.73 -31.03 -5.31
C ILE A 571 -12.80 -30.01 -5.70
N GLU A 572 -14.08 -30.38 -5.63
CA GLU A 572 -15.20 -29.47 -5.92
C GLU A 572 -15.12 -28.21 -5.05
N LYS A 573 -14.96 -28.41 -3.74
CA LYS A 573 -14.87 -27.33 -2.75
C LYS A 573 -13.60 -26.48 -2.91
N GLN A 574 -12.46 -27.11 -3.21
CA GLN A 574 -11.16 -26.41 -3.27
C GLN A 574 -10.93 -25.69 -4.61
N VAL A 575 -11.53 -26.16 -5.70
CA VAL A 575 -11.22 -25.67 -7.05
C VAL A 575 -12.41 -24.99 -7.70
N ILE A 576 -13.60 -25.57 -7.65
CA ILE A 576 -14.75 -25.07 -8.41
C ILE A 576 -15.46 -23.94 -7.65
N SER A 577 -15.71 -24.11 -6.35
CA SER A 577 -16.42 -23.10 -5.54
C SER A 577 -15.73 -21.73 -5.49
N PRO A 578 -14.37 -21.62 -5.40
CA PRO A 578 -13.71 -20.32 -5.51
C PRO A 578 -13.90 -19.65 -6.88
N LEU A 579 -13.88 -20.44 -7.96
CA LEU A 579 -14.09 -19.92 -9.32
C LEU A 579 -15.57 -19.52 -9.58
N GLU A 580 -16.52 -19.97 -8.75
CA GLU A 580 -17.93 -19.53 -8.74
C GLU A 580 -18.13 -18.13 -8.20
N LEU A 581 -17.40 -17.77 -7.16
CA LEU A 581 -17.45 -16.42 -6.62
C LEU A 581 -16.79 -15.40 -7.56
N VAL A 582 -15.70 -15.80 -8.25
CA VAL A 582 -15.00 -14.93 -9.21
C VAL A 582 -15.94 -14.37 -10.29
N GLU A 583 -16.93 -15.16 -10.74
CA GLU A 583 -17.90 -14.78 -11.79
C GLU A 583 -19.04 -13.90 -11.27
N LYS A 584 -19.36 -13.98 -9.97
CA LYS A 584 -20.45 -13.21 -9.36
C LYS A 584 -20.02 -11.83 -8.88
N LEU A 585 -18.73 -11.55 -8.88
CA LEU A 585 -18.24 -10.23 -8.53
C LEU A 585 -18.63 -9.24 -9.62
N PRO A 586 -19.01 -8.01 -9.24
CA PRO A 586 -19.21 -6.95 -10.21
C PRO A 586 -17.94 -6.81 -11.05
N ASP A 587 -18.12 -6.78 -12.37
CA ASP A 587 -17.03 -6.54 -13.30
C ASP A 587 -16.44 -5.17 -12.97
N LEU A 588 -15.27 -5.16 -12.30
CA LEU A 588 -14.59 -3.93 -11.91
C LEU A 588 -14.29 -3.03 -13.11
N THR A 589 -14.38 -3.55 -14.35
CA THR A 589 -14.26 -2.76 -15.58
C THR A 589 -15.48 -1.88 -15.88
N THR A 590 -16.66 -2.16 -15.30
CA THR A 590 -17.90 -1.39 -15.51
C THR A 590 -18.02 -0.16 -14.62
N VAL A 591 -17.20 -0.05 -13.56
CA VAL A 591 -17.13 1.14 -12.71
C VAL A 591 -16.41 2.25 -13.49
N SER A 592 -17.11 3.37 -13.72
CA SER A 592 -16.62 4.52 -14.48
C SER A 592 -15.26 4.98 -13.95
N ALA A 593 -14.35 5.44 -14.82
CA ALA A 593 -13.07 6.00 -14.40
C ALA A 593 -13.24 7.11 -13.34
N ALA A 594 -14.35 7.86 -13.39
CA ALA A 594 -14.69 8.89 -12.40
C ALA A 594 -15.09 8.31 -11.03
N GLU A 595 -15.72 7.13 -11.00
CA GLU A 595 -16.12 6.43 -9.76
C GLU A 595 -14.93 5.73 -9.08
N ARG A 596 -13.82 5.55 -9.82
CA ARG A 596 -12.54 5.06 -9.27
C ARG A 596 -11.68 6.17 -8.69
N LEU A 597 -12.05 7.43 -8.91
CA LEU A 597 -11.33 8.57 -8.36
C LEU A 597 -11.94 8.95 -7.01
N PRO A 598 -11.10 9.28 -6.00
CA PRO A 598 -11.55 9.82 -4.72
C PRO A 598 -12.60 10.91 -4.90
N PRO A 599 -13.70 10.96 -4.12
CA PRO A 599 -14.62 12.10 -4.17
C PRO A 599 -13.92 13.45 -3.95
N CYS A 600 -12.85 13.47 -3.14
CA CYS A 600 -11.97 14.63 -2.98
C CYS A 600 -11.12 14.92 -4.22
N MET A 601 -10.65 13.92 -4.97
CA MET A 601 -10.01 14.12 -6.28
C MET A 601 -11.03 14.52 -7.35
N VAL A 602 -12.22 13.93 -7.39
CA VAL A 602 -13.30 14.35 -8.31
C VAL A 602 -13.71 15.79 -8.01
N SER A 603 -13.82 16.17 -6.73
CA SER A 603 -14.03 17.56 -6.32
C SER A 603 -12.83 18.43 -6.69
N ALA A 604 -11.60 18.01 -6.40
CA ALA A 604 -10.40 18.78 -6.75
C ALA A 604 -10.13 18.86 -8.26
N LEU A 605 -10.58 17.89 -9.05
CA LEU A 605 -10.52 17.86 -10.51
C LEU A 605 -11.68 18.67 -11.13
N ALA A 606 -12.82 18.75 -10.44
CA ALA A 606 -13.89 19.69 -10.79
C ALA A 606 -13.47 21.14 -10.48
N ASP A 607 -12.71 21.35 -9.40
CA ASP A 607 -12.26 22.67 -8.94
C ASP A 607 -10.97 23.13 -9.62
N LYS A 608 -10.07 22.21 -10.01
CA LYS A 608 -8.88 22.48 -10.81
C LYS A 608 -9.15 22.02 -12.24
N LYS A 609 -9.52 22.96 -13.11
CA LYS A 609 -9.46 22.73 -14.55
C LYS A 609 -8.06 22.16 -14.87
N LEU A 610 -7.99 20.90 -15.27
CA LEU A 610 -6.75 20.20 -15.65
C LEU A 610 -6.05 20.82 -16.87
N VAL A 611 -6.66 21.86 -17.43
CA VAL A 611 -6.30 22.54 -18.64
C VAL A 611 -6.51 24.02 -18.36
N THR A 612 -5.46 24.83 -18.42
CA THR A 612 -5.60 26.29 -18.44
C THR A 612 -6.52 26.66 -19.61
N ASP A 613 -7.43 27.63 -19.44
CA ASP A 613 -8.37 28.02 -20.50
C ASP A 613 -7.62 28.33 -21.82
N ASP A 614 -6.37 28.81 -21.73
CA ASP A 614 -5.45 29.03 -22.85
C ASP A 614 -5.17 27.79 -23.74
N PHE A 615 -5.30 26.56 -23.24
CA PHE A 615 -5.08 25.33 -24.02
C PHE A 615 -6.35 24.85 -24.75
N LEU A 616 -7.52 25.33 -24.37
CA LEU A 616 -8.75 25.06 -25.14
C LEU A 616 -9.02 26.15 -26.20
N ASP A 617 -8.35 27.29 -26.07
CA ASP A 617 -8.47 28.44 -26.97
C ASP A 617 -7.40 28.47 -28.09
N GLU A 618 -6.42 27.54 -28.08
CA GLU A 618 -5.50 27.22 -29.20
C GLU A 618 -5.88 25.90 -29.89
#